data_AF-A0A0J6C3F1-F1
#
_entry.id   AF-A0A0J6C3F1-F1
#
_cell.length_a   1.000
_cell.length_b   1.000
_cell.length_c   1.000
_cell.angle_alpha   90.00
_cell.angle_beta   90.00
_cell.angle_gamma   90.00
#
_symmetry.space_group_name_H-M   'P 1'
#
loop_
_entity.id
_entity.type
_entity.pdbx_description
1 polymer ?
#
loop_
_entity_poly.entity_id
_entity_poly.type
_entity_poly.pdbx_seq_one_letter_code
_entity_poly.pdbx_strand_id
1 'polypeptide(L)'
;MEGTSMKPDNITREELWARQNLSATGIDYAVWERDKAMLLQMAKINRTCTFVVDVYKCRYAFASSNFSDLLGYDSHKIATLEKQGDYLESRIHPDDRQQLEAFQIRLGEFIYSLPAAERNNYCNIYSFRVRNIRQQYVRVISKHQVMEQDAAGKAWLILGNMDISPNQEETDGVDCTVLNLRNGEMFSP
;
A
#
# COMPACT_ATOMS: atom_id res chain seq x y z
N MET A 1 28.93 29.55 19.76
CA MET A 1 28.90 28.08 19.71
C MET A 1 27.59 27.71 19.05
N GLU A 2 27.64 27.44 17.76
CA GLU A 2 26.49 26.97 17.00
C GLU A 2 26.17 25.55 17.46
N GLY A 3 25.00 25.38 18.05
CA GLY A 3 24.45 24.07 18.37
C GLY A 3 24.04 23.41 17.06
N THR A 4 24.75 22.34 16.71
CA THR A 4 24.37 21.42 15.64
C THR A 4 22.96 20.88 15.92
N SER A 5 21.98 21.38 15.17
CA SER A 5 20.67 20.76 15.06
C SER A 5 20.88 19.37 14.45
N MET A 6 20.74 18.32 15.27
CA MET A 6 20.61 16.96 14.76
C MET A 6 19.38 16.94 13.86
N LYS A 7 19.58 16.71 12.56
CA LYS A 7 18.50 16.31 11.67
C LYS A 7 17.87 15.04 12.26
N PRO A 8 16.54 14.92 12.36
CA PRO A 8 15.95 13.63 12.68
C PRO A 8 16.46 12.61 11.65
N ASP A 9 16.88 11.44 12.10
CA ASP A 9 17.24 10.34 11.21
C ASP A 9 16.04 10.10 10.27
N ASN A 10 16.21 10.38 8.98
CA ASN A 10 15.14 10.21 7.99
C ASN A 10 14.91 8.71 7.76
N ILE A 11 14.07 8.12 8.61
CA ILE A 11 13.65 6.72 8.48
C ILE A 11 12.93 6.55 7.14
N THR A 12 13.36 5.57 6.34
CA THR A 12 12.73 5.23 5.06
C THR A 12 11.59 4.23 5.23
N ARG A 13 10.71 4.15 4.22
CA ARG A 13 9.65 3.13 4.16
C ARG A 13 10.22 1.71 4.22
N GLU A 14 11.30 1.47 3.49
CA GLU A 14 11.96 0.17 3.40
C GLU A 14 12.62 -0.22 4.72
N GLU A 15 13.16 0.75 5.48
CA GLU A 15 13.66 0.51 6.84
C GLU A 15 12.52 0.13 7.79
N LEU A 16 11.34 0.75 7.67
CA LEU A 16 10.15 0.36 8.45
C LEU A 16 9.68 -1.05 8.08
N TRP A 17 9.78 -1.47 6.81
CA TRP A 17 9.52 -2.85 6.43
C TRP A 17 10.54 -3.82 7.01
N ALA A 18 11.82 -3.49 6.95
CA ALA A 18 12.90 -4.29 7.51
C ALA A 18 12.75 -4.51 9.02
N ARG A 19 12.18 -3.54 9.76
CA ARG A 19 11.89 -3.65 11.20
C ARG A 19 10.91 -4.78 11.55
N GLN A 20 10.12 -5.29 10.61
CA GLN A 20 9.32 -6.49 10.85
C GLN A 20 10.22 -7.68 11.20
N ASN A 21 11.43 -7.75 10.61
CA ASN A 21 12.37 -8.83 10.82
C ASN A 21 11.69 -10.21 10.58
N LEU A 22 11.10 -10.35 9.39
CA LEU A 22 10.45 -11.58 8.93
C LEU A 22 11.51 -12.65 8.65
N SER A 23 11.21 -13.90 9.02
CA SER A 23 12.09 -15.05 8.73
C SER A 23 11.59 -15.81 7.50
N ALA A 24 12.52 -16.27 6.66
CA ALA A 24 12.21 -17.17 5.54
C ALA A 24 11.45 -18.43 6.01
N THR A 25 11.77 -18.94 7.20
CA THR A 25 11.13 -20.13 7.77
C THR A 25 9.71 -19.88 8.29
N GLY A 26 9.35 -18.61 8.49
CA GLY A 26 8.01 -18.22 8.94
C GLY A 26 7.06 -17.94 7.78
N ILE A 27 7.53 -17.98 6.54
CA ILE A 27 6.77 -17.61 5.35
C ILE A 27 6.43 -18.85 4.54
N ASP A 28 5.14 -19.01 4.22
CA ASP A 28 4.65 -20.08 3.37
C ASP A 28 4.11 -19.52 2.04
N TYR A 29 4.92 -19.54 0.99
CA TYR A 29 4.48 -19.09 -0.33
C TYR A 29 3.40 -19.96 -0.97
N ALA A 30 3.11 -21.16 -0.46
CA ALA A 30 1.97 -21.93 -0.94
C ALA A 30 0.63 -21.28 -0.54
N VAL A 31 0.58 -20.62 0.63
CA VAL A 31 -0.56 -19.77 1.04
C VAL A 31 -0.75 -18.64 0.02
N TRP A 32 0.31 -17.91 -0.30
CA TRP A 32 0.26 -16.83 -1.28
C TRP A 32 -0.27 -17.29 -2.65
N GLU A 33 0.23 -18.39 -3.21
CA GLU A 33 -0.23 -18.85 -4.53
C GLU A 33 -1.72 -19.21 -4.55
N ARG A 34 -2.25 -19.75 -3.46
CA ARG A 34 -3.69 -20.01 -3.33
C ARG A 34 -4.48 -18.70 -3.27
N ASP A 35 -4.05 -17.75 -2.45
CA ASP A 35 -4.79 -16.50 -2.23
C ASP A 35 -4.73 -15.60 -3.48
N LYS A 36 -3.61 -15.62 -4.21
CA LYS A 36 -3.47 -14.96 -5.52
C LYS A 36 -4.53 -15.42 -6.53
N ALA A 37 -4.83 -16.71 -6.59
CA ALA A 37 -5.87 -17.24 -7.48
C ALA A 37 -7.27 -16.71 -7.11
N MET A 38 -7.56 -16.58 -5.80
CA MET A 38 -8.80 -15.96 -5.31
C MET A 38 -8.86 -14.47 -5.66
N LEU A 39 -7.78 -13.71 -5.44
CA LEU A 39 -7.71 -12.28 -5.77
C LEU A 39 -7.92 -12.03 -7.26
N LEU A 40 -7.38 -12.88 -8.13
CA LEU A 40 -7.62 -12.81 -9.57
C LEU A 40 -9.11 -12.93 -9.94
N GLN A 41 -9.86 -13.78 -9.24
CA GLN A 41 -11.30 -13.92 -9.46
C GLN A 41 -12.07 -12.71 -8.89
N MET A 42 -11.73 -12.28 -7.68
CA MET A 42 -12.38 -11.12 -7.04
C MET A 42 -12.18 -9.83 -7.84
N ALA A 43 -10.97 -9.59 -8.35
CA ALA A 43 -10.69 -8.41 -9.16
C ALA A 43 -11.52 -8.38 -10.46
N LYS A 44 -11.79 -9.54 -11.08
CA LYS A 44 -12.67 -9.62 -12.25
C LYS A 44 -14.12 -9.25 -11.92
N ILE A 45 -14.60 -9.67 -10.75
CA ILE A 45 -15.98 -9.42 -10.31
C ILE A 45 -16.16 -7.95 -9.90
N ASN A 46 -15.27 -7.42 -9.07
CA ASN A 46 -15.43 -6.10 -8.46
C ASN A 46 -14.92 -4.96 -9.34
N ARG A 47 -14.15 -5.27 -10.39
CA ARG A 47 -13.46 -4.28 -11.25
C ARG A 47 -12.53 -3.31 -10.48
N THR A 48 -12.11 -3.67 -9.28
CA THR A 48 -11.17 -2.88 -8.46
C THR A 48 -9.72 -3.12 -8.87
N CYS A 49 -8.88 -2.08 -8.82
CA CYS A 49 -7.44 -2.24 -9.00
C CYS A 49 -6.85 -2.82 -7.71
N THR A 50 -6.53 -4.12 -7.72
CA THR A 50 -6.02 -4.85 -6.55
C THR A 50 -4.54 -5.12 -6.72
N PHE A 51 -3.74 -4.87 -5.69
CA PHE A 51 -2.32 -5.18 -5.67
C PHE A 51 -1.91 -5.79 -4.33
N VAL A 52 -0.79 -6.51 -4.32
CA VAL A 52 -0.20 -7.08 -3.11
C VAL A 52 1.27 -6.69 -3.01
N VAL A 53 1.69 -6.25 -1.84
CA VAL A 53 3.10 -6.00 -1.50
C VAL A 53 3.59 -7.15 -0.65
N ASP A 54 4.72 -7.75 -1.05
CA ASP A 54 5.47 -8.71 -0.25
C ASP A 54 6.51 -7.93 0.57
N VAL A 55 6.26 -7.81 1.87
CA VAL A 55 7.11 -7.07 2.82
C VAL A 55 8.46 -7.77 2.99
N TYR A 56 8.50 -9.10 2.92
CA TYR A 56 9.74 -9.86 3.06
C TYR A 56 10.68 -9.66 1.87
N LYS A 57 10.12 -9.59 0.66
CA LYS A 57 10.88 -9.33 -0.57
C LYS A 57 10.99 -7.84 -0.94
N CYS A 58 10.42 -6.95 -0.13
CA CYS A 58 10.34 -5.50 -0.37
C CYS A 58 9.89 -5.14 -1.80
N ARG A 59 8.83 -5.77 -2.30
CA ARG A 59 8.35 -5.55 -3.68
C ARG A 59 6.86 -5.82 -3.84
N TYR A 60 6.28 -5.30 -4.91
CA TYR A 60 4.96 -5.73 -5.36
C TYR A 60 5.01 -7.20 -5.83
N ALA A 61 4.12 -8.03 -5.30
CA ALA A 61 3.97 -9.44 -5.66
C ALA A 61 2.89 -9.67 -6.73
N PHE A 62 1.92 -8.74 -6.82
CA PHE A 62 0.76 -8.87 -7.71
C PHE A 62 0.12 -7.52 -8.00
N ALA A 63 -0.45 -7.39 -9.19
CA ALA A 63 -1.49 -6.42 -9.52
C ALA A 63 -2.51 -7.02 -10.49
N SER A 64 -3.77 -6.62 -10.35
CA SER A 64 -4.84 -7.03 -11.26
C SER A 64 -4.75 -6.30 -12.60
N SER A 65 -5.30 -6.91 -13.67
CA SER A 65 -5.34 -6.30 -15.01
C SER A 65 -6.14 -4.99 -15.05
N ASN A 66 -6.98 -4.74 -14.04
CA ASN A 66 -7.79 -3.52 -13.93
C ASN A 66 -6.93 -2.25 -13.89
N PHE A 67 -5.67 -2.33 -13.44
CA PHE A 67 -4.72 -1.22 -13.57
C PHE A 67 -4.52 -0.82 -15.04
N SER A 68 -4.36 -1.80 -15.93
CA SER A 68 -4.30 -1.55 -17.37
C SER A 68 -5.65 -1.11 -17.92
N ASP A 69 -6.71 -1.84 -17.59
CA ASP A 69 -8.03 -1.66 -18.19
C ASP A 69 -8.70 -0.33 -17.81
N LEU A 70 -8.45 0.19 -16.60
CA LEU A 70 -9.10 1.39 -16.07
C LEU A 70 -8.17 2.60 -16.02
N LEU A 71 -6.91 2.38 -15.66
CA LEU A 71 -5.94 3.46 -15.41
C LEU A 71 -4.87 3.57 -16.51
N GLY A 72 -4.87 2.66 -17.49
CA GLY A 72 -4.00 2.74 -18.66
C GLY A 72 -2.53 2.40 -18.38
N TYR A 73 -2.25 1.58 -17.36
CA TYR A 73 -0.91 1.00 -17.16
C TYR A 73 -0.57 0.01 -18.27
N ASP A 74 0.72 -0.16 -18.56
CA ASP A 74 1.19 -1.14 -19.53
C ASP A 74 0.89 -2.57 -19.05
N SER A 75 0.16 -3.35 -19.85
CA SER A 75 -0.32 -4.67 -19.46
C SER A 75 0.80 -5.69 -19.27
N HIS A 76 1.90 -5.58 -20.03
CA HIS A 76 3.06 -6.46 -19.86
C HIS A 76 3.79 -6.17 -18.54
N LYS A 77 3.94 -4.88 -18.20
CA LYS A 77 4.52 -4.46 -16.91
C LYS A 77 3.64 -4.87 -15.73
N ILE A 78 2.32 -4.74 -15.83
CA ILE A 78 1.39 -5.24 -14.81
C ILE A 78 1.50 -6.77 -14.66
N ALA A 79 1.52 -7.52 -15.76
CA ALA A 79 1.66 -8.97 -15.72
C ALA A 79 3.01 -9.45 -15.14
N THR A 80 4.05 -8.61 -15.18
CA THR A 80 5.39 -8.89 -14.68
C THR A 80 5.80 -7.98 -13.53
N LEU A 81 4.82 -7.46 -12.76
CA LEU A 81 5.02 -6.35 -11.82
C LEU A 81 6.15 -6.58 -10.81
N GLU A 82 6.38 -7.82 -10.40
CA GLU A 82 7.48 -8.21 -9.49
C GLU A 82 8.88 -7.80 -9.97
N LYS A 83 9.03 -7.46 -11.25
CA LYS A 83 10.28 -7.02 -11.90
C LYS A 83 10.33 -5.52 -12.17
N GLN A 84 9.30 -4.77 -11.78
CA GLN A 84 9.10 -3.38 -12.22
C GLN A 84 9.32 -2.34 -11.11
N GLY A 85 9.77 -2.74 -9.92
CA GLY A 85 9.96 -1.83 -8.78
C GLY A 85 8.66 -1.09 -8.44
N ASP A 86 8.74 0.22 -8.20
CA ASP A 86 7.60 1.08 -7.85
C ASP A 86 6.75 1.52 -9.05
N TYR A 87 6.63 0.69 -10.09
CA TYR A 87 5.91 1.04 -11.31
C TYR A 87 4.44 1.43 -11.08
N LEU A 88 3.77 0.87 -10.06
CA LEU A 88 2.40 1.28 -9.71
C LEU A 88 2.32 2.75 -9.29
N GLU A 89 3.39 3.31 -8.75
CA GLU A 89 3.43 4.70 -8.30
C GLU A 89 3.70 5.69 -9.45
N SER A 90 4.09 5.20 -10.63
CA SER A 90 4.50 6.03 -11.78
C SER A 90 3.41 6.96 -12.35
N ARG A 91 2.14 6.70 -12.03
CA ARG A 91 1.00 7.50 -12.48
C ARG A 91 0.39 8.36 -11.38
N ILE A 92 0.91 8.30 -10.16
CA ILE A 92 0.48 9.15 -9.05
C ILE A 92 0.88 10.60 -9.34
N HIS A 93 0.04 11.57 -8.97
CA HIS A 93 0.41 12.97 -9.06
C HIS A 93 1.70 13.25 -8.27
N PRO A 94 2.70 13.99 -8.83
CA PRO A 94 3.99 14.18 -8.16
C PRO A 94 3.89 14.70 -6.72
N ASP A 95 3.03 15.70 -6.48
CA ASP A 95 2.81 16.27 -5.14
C ASP A 95 2.19 15.24 -4.18
N ASP A 96 1.25 14.43 -4.69
CA ASP A 96 0.56 13.42 -3.88
C ASP A 96 1.52 12.28 -3.53
N ARG A 97 2.43 11.91 -4.45
CA ARG A 97 3.43 10.87 -4.21
C ARG A 97 4.36 11.23 -3.05
N GLN A 98 4.81 12.48 -2.98
CA GLN A 98 5.64 12.96 -1.87
C GLN A 98 4.86 12.92 -0.53
N GLN A 99 3.59 13.30 -0.55
CA GLN A 99 2.75 13.26 0.66
C GLN A 99 2.45 11.81 1.10
N LEU A 100 2.19 10.90 0.15
CA LEU A 100 1.98 9.48 0.43
C LEU A 100 3.19 8.85 1.11
N GLU A 101 4.40 9.13 0.66
CA GLU A 101 5.63 8.65 1.29
C GLU A 101 5.74 9.12 2.74
N ALA A 102 5.47 10.42 2.99
CA ALA A 102 5.46 10.96 4.35
C ALA A 102 4.39 10.31 5.24
N PHE A 103 3.19 10.07 4.72
CA PHE A 103 2.14 9.35 5.45
C PHE A 103 2.55 7.90 5.74
N GLN A 104 3.14 7.20 4.79
CA GLN A 104 3.59 5.81 4.98
C GLN A 104 4.64 5.71 6.09
N ILE A 105 5.56 6.67 6.19
CA ILE A 105 6.55 6.72 7.28
C ILE A 105 5.85 6.94 8.63
N ARG A 106 5.02 7.99 8.75
CA ARG A 106 4.29 8.30 10.00
C ARG A 106 3.41 7.14 10.46
N LEU A 107 2.74 6.48 9.52
CA LEU A 107 1.90 5.33 9.80
C LEU A 107 2.72 4.12 10.25
N GLY A 108 3.88 3.88 9.65
CA GLY A 108 4.79 2.85 10.13
C GLY A 108 5.26 3.12 11.55
N GLU A 109 5.64 4.37 11.86
CA GLU A 109 6.02 4.78 13.23
C GLU A 109 4.87 4.57 14.22
N PHE A 110 3.66 4.98 13.86
CA PHE A 110 2.45 4.72 14.65
C PHE A 110 2.28 3.22 14.91
N ILE A 111 2.33 2.37 13.87
CA ILE A 111 2.17 0.92 14.02
C ILE A 111 3.24 0.32 14.94
N TYR A 112 4.49 0.78 14.85
CA TYR A 112 5.55 0.32 15.75
C TYR A 112 5.42 0.83 17.18
N SER A 113 4.73 1.95 17.41
CA SER A 113 4.41 2.44 18.76
C SER A 113 3.42 1.54 19.51
N LEU A 114 2.66 0.71 18.80
CA LEU A 114 1.64 -0.17 19.38
C LEU A 114 2.21 -1.50 19.88
N PRO A 115 1.52 -2.17 20.84
CA PRO A 115 1.79 -3.55 21.21
C PRO A 115 1.76 -4.48 20.00
N ALA A 116 2.64 -5.49 19.96
CA ALA A 116 2.77 -6.38 18.79
C ALA A 116 1.45 -7.05 18.37
N ALA A 117 0.61 -7.43 19.33
CA ALA A 117 -0.70 -8.05 19.08
C ALA A 117 -1.72 -7.10 18.41
N GLU A 118 -1.47 -5.79 18.45
CA GLU A 118 -2.40 -4.79 17.92
C GLU A 118 -2.05 -4.34 16.50
N ARG A 119 -0.79 -4.49 16.09
CA ARG A 119 -0.21 -3.90 14.87
C ARG A 119 -0.94 -4.25 13.57
N ASN A 120 -1.52 -5.45 13.47
CA ASN A 120 -2.16 -5.91 12.24
C ASN A 120 -3.65 -5.50 12.14
N ASN A 121 -4.21 -4.81 13.14
CA ASN A 121 -5.64 -4.50 13.19
C ASN A 121 -6.00 -3.15 12.55
N TYR A 122 -5.22 -2.67 11.58
CA TYR A 122 -5.40 -1.35 10.98
C TYR A 122 -5.50 -1.43 9.46
N CYS A 123 -6.34 -0.58 8.90
CA CYS A 123 -6.49 -0.36 7.47
C CYS A 123 -6.24 1.11 7.17
N ASN A 124 -5.27 1.39 6.30
CA ASN A 124 -4.97 2.74 5.84
C ASN A 124 -5.81 3.03 4.60
N ILE A 125 -6.51 4.15 4.58
CA ILE A 125 -7.39 4.58 3.51
C ILE A 125 -6.85 5.92 3.00
N TYR A 126 -6.36 5.91 1.77
CA TYR A 126 -5.84 7.10 1.12
C TYR A 126 -6.81 7.60 0.06
N SER A 127 -6.89 8.92 -0.12
CA SER A 127 -7.53 9.54 -1.27
C SER A 127 -6.52 10.45 -1.97
N PHE A 128 -6.21 10.16 -3.24
CA PHE A 128 -5.16 10.87 -3.99
C PHE A 128 -5.42 10.81 -5.50
N ARG A 129 -4.59 11.49 -6.29
CA ARG A 129 -4.74 11.60 -7.74
C ARG A 129 -3.83 10.64 -8.50
N VAL A 130 -4.40 9.96 -9.50
CA VAL A 130 -3.67 9.13 -10.48
C VAL A 130 -4.07 9.46 -11.90
N ARG A 131 -3.15 9.33 -12.86
CA ARG A 131 -3.48 9.46 -14.28
C ARG A 131 -4.29 8.27 -14.76
N ASN A 132 -5.50 8.52 -15.28
CA ASN A 132 -6.31 7.51 -15.94
C ASN A 132 -5.85 7.23 -17.39
N ILE A 133 -6.58 6.37 -18.11
CA ILE A 133 -6.29 6.02 -19.51
C ILE A 133 -6.30 7.23 -20.48
N ARG A 134 -7.07 8.28 -20.16
CA ARG A 134 -7.14 9.55 -20.91
C ARG A 134 -6.04 10.55 -20.53
N GLN A 135 -5.06 10.14 -19.72
CA GLN A 135 -3.99 11.01 -19.21
C GLN A 135 -4.48 12.18 -18.34
N GLN A 136 -5.68 12.05 -17.78
CA GLN A 136 -6.25 13.01 -16.84
C GLN A 136 -6.04 12.50 -15.42
N TYR A 137 -5.70 13.39 -14.48
CA TYR A 137 -5.69 13.04 -13.07
C TYR A 137 -7.12 12.87 -12.57
N VAL A 138 -7.39 11.72 -11.97
CA VAL A 138 -8.65 11.40 -11.29
C VAL A 138 -8.36 11.01 -9.86
N ARG A 139 -9.28 11.33 -8.96
CA ARG A 139 -9.18 10.94 -7.56
C ARG A 139 -9.51 9.47 -7.40
N VAL A 140 -8.71 8.76 -6.63
CA VAL A 140 -8.89 7.34 -6.28
C VAL A 140 -8.92 7.20 -4.78
N ILE A 141 -9.63 6.19 -4.30
CA ILE A 141 -9.58 5.73 -2.91
C ILE A 141 -8.77 4.44 -2.89
N SER A 142 -7.74 4.37 -2.05
CA SER A 142 -6.87 3.20 -1.91
C SER A 142 -6.85 2.70 -0.47
N LYS A 143 -7.29 1.46 -0.24
CA LYS A 143 -7.35 0.81 1.07
C LYS A 143 -6.25 -0.22 1.20
N HIS A 144 -5.37 -0.08 2.18
CA HIS A 144 -4.22 -0.95 2.42
C HIS A 144 -4.33 -1.61 3.79
N GLN A 145 -4.26 -2.94 3.84
CA GLN A 145 -4.35 -3.69 5.10
C GLN A 145 -3.52 -4.98 5.03
N VAL A 146 -3.20 -5.53 6.20
CA VAL A 146 -2.53 -6.83 6.29
C VAL A 146 -3.46 -7.92 5.74
N MET A 147 -2.96 -8.71 4.81
CA MET A 147 -3.65 -9.86 4.24
C MET A 147 -3.16 -11.16 4.85
N GLU A 148 -1.84 -11.38 4.81
CA GLU A 148 -1.21 -12.58 5.36
C GLU A 148 -0.12 -12.22 6.37
N GLN A 149 0.07 -13.11 7.33
CA GLN A 149 1.05 -13.00 8.39
C GLN A 149 2.05 -14.14 8.29
N ASP A 150 3.27 -13.93 8.81
CA ASP A 150 4.19 -15.03 9.03
C ASP A 150 3.74 -15.91 10.22
N ALA A 151 4.44 -17.03 10.42
CA ALA A 151 4.17 -17.94 11.53
C ALA A 151 4.29 -17.31 12.94
N ALA A 152 4.93 -16.14 13.05
CA ALA A 152 5.06 -15.39 14.30
C ALA A 152 3.99 -14.28 14.45
N GLY A 153 3.03 -14.18 13.52
CA GLY A 153 1.95 -13.20 13.53
C GLY A 153 2.37 -11.81 13.03
N LYS A 154 3.50 -11.69 12.32
CA LYS A 154 3.96 -10.42 11.76
C LYS A 154 3.38 -10.24 10.35
N ALA A 155 2.89 -9.05 10.02
CA ALA A 155 2.45 -8.74 8.66
C ALA A 155 3.50 -9.08 7.59
N TRP A 156 3.12 -9.96 6.67
CA TRP A 156 3.95 -10.42 5.57
C TRP A 156 3.44 -9.90 4.22
N LEU A 157 2.15 -10.07 3.92
CA LEU A 157 1.54 -9.56 2.70
C LEU A 157 0.57 -8.42 3.02
N ILE A 158 0.72 -7.30 2.31
CA ILE A 158 -0.20 -6.17 2.39
C ILE A 158 -1.06 -6.14 1.13
N LEU A 159 -2.38 -6.15 1.31
CA LEU A 159 -3.36 -6.04 0.23
C LEU A 159 -3.75 -4.57 0.07
N GLY A 160 -3.61 -4.08 -1.16
CA GLY A 160 -4.11 -2.78 -1.59
C GLY A 160 -5.28 -2.93 -2.55
N ASN A 161 -6.38 -2.23 -2.29
CA ASN A 161 -7.51 -2.13 -3.20
C ASN A 161 -7.75 -0.66 -3.55
N MET A 162 -7.71 -0.34 -4.82
CA MET A 162 -7.82 1.02 -5.33
C MET A 162 -8.97 1.14 -6.33
N ASP A 163 -9.87 2.07 -6.05
CA ASP A 163 -11.05 2.36 -6.87
C ASP A 163 -11.04 3.83 -7.29
N ILE A 164 -11.58 4.11 -8.49
CA ILE A 164 -11.83 5.49 -8.90
C ILE A 164 -12.93 6.05 -7.99
N SER A 165 -12.62 7.15 -7.29
CA SER A 165 -13.56 7.76 -6.36
C SER A 165 -14.77 8.32 -7.13
N PRO A 166 -16.01 8.14 -6.63
CA PRO A 166 -17.15 8.87 -7.17
C PRO A 166 -17.06 10.37 -6.85
N ASN A 167 -16.41 10.74 -5.74
CA ASN A 167 -16.10 12.13 -5.42
C ASN A 167 -14.78 12.54 -6.11
N GLN A 168 -14.90 13.44 -7.09
CA GLN A 168 -13.79 14.03 -7.85
C GLN A 168 -13.53 15.50 -7.48
N GLU A 169 -13.97 15.94 -6.30
CA GLU A 169 -13.67 17.29 -5.80
C GLU A 169 -12.16 17.56 -5.81
N GLU A 170 -11.80 18.77 -6.25
CA GLU A 170 -10.42 19.26 -6.29
C GLU A 170 -10.00 19.66 -4.87
N THR A 171 -9.57 18.67 -4.09
CA THR A 171 -8.82 18.89 -2.85
C THR A 171 -7.33 18.81 -3.17
N ASP A 172 -6.56 19.81 -2.73
CA ASP A 172 -5.11 19.76 -2.85
C ASP A 172 -4.54 18.69 -1.92
N GLY A 173 -3.77 17.75 -2.49
CA GLY A 173 -3.00 16.75 -1.74
C GLY A 173 -3.73 15.44 -1.45
N VAL A 174 -3.28 14.77 -0.40
CA VAL A 174 -3.66 13.40 -0.04
C VAL A 174 -4.48 13.40 1.25
N ASP A 175 -5.67 12.82 1.22
CA ASP A 175 -6.37 12.49 2.46
C ASP A 175 -5.87 11.15 2.98
N CYS A 176 -5.65 11.05 4.29
CA CYS A 176 -5.28 9.82 4.95
C CYS A 176 -6.25 9.56 6.11
N THR A 177 -6.86 8.38 6.14
CA THR A 177 -7.68 7.92 7.27
C THR A 177 -7.23 6.53 7.66
N VAL A 178 -7.03 6.30 8.94
CA VAL A 178 -6.72 5.00 9.52
C VAL A 178 -7.97 4.47 10.19
N LEU A 179 -8.36 3.26 9.82
CA LEU A 179 -9.47 2.52 10.44
C LEU A 179 -8.89 1.42 11.33
N ASN A 180 -9.27 1.41 12.60
CA ASN A 180 -9.05 0.28 13.48
C ASN A 180 -10.12 -0.80 13.21
N LEU A 181 -9.68 -1.95 12.72
CA LEU A 181 -10.52 -3.06 12.29
C LEU A 181 -11.21 -3.80 13.45
N ARG A 182 -10.77 -3.60 14.70
CA ARG A 182 -11.39 -4.23 15.88
C ARG A 182 -12.56 -3.45 16.44
N ASN A 183 -12.45 -2.13 16.51
CA ASN A 183 -13.43 -1.28 17.17
C ASN A 183 -14.13 -0.29 16.22
N GLY A 184 -13.67 -0.17 14.97
CA GLY A 184 -14.25 0.73 13.97
C GLY A 184 -13.86 2.19 14.14
N GLU A 185 -12.97 2.53 15.07
CA GLU A 185 -12.49 3.90 15.27
C GLU A 185 -11.68 4.36 14.06
N MET A 186 -11.87 5.63 13.69
CA MET A 186 -11.18 6.26 12.57
C MET A 186 -10.45 7.51 13.04
N PHE A 187 -9.24 7.71 12.52
CA PHE A 187 -8.45 8.92 12.78
C PHE A 187 -7.58 9.27 11.56
N SER A 188 -7.08 10.50 11.50
CA SER A 188 -6.04 10.91 10.54
C SER A 188 -4.72 11.11 11.30
N PRO A 189 -3.58 10.58 10.80
CA PRO A 189 -2.26 10.83 11.35
C PRO A 189 -1.71 12.22 10.99
#